data_AF-A0A820P4C3-F1
#
_entry.id   AF-A0A820P4C3-F1
#
_cell.length_a   1.000
_cell.length_b   1.000
_cell.length_c   1.000
_cell.angle_alpha   90.00
_cell.angle_beta   90.00
_cell.angle_gamma   90.00
#
_symmetry.space_group_name_H-M   'P 1'
#
loop_
_entity.id
_entity.type
_entity.pdbx_description
1 polymer ?
#
loop_
_entity_poly.entity_id
_entity_poly.type
_entity_poly.pdbx_seq_one_letter_code
_entity_poly.pdbx_strand_id
1 'polypeptide(L)'
;YRFDAHHKPEHSGPSFGRYRLDIRDLYLPDLPIPKDSQTHIVLISKHLCGGATDLALRCAVDAQKHTHNIRAIIIALCCHHRLLWNDYVGKDFFRRLNLTPKDFCLIRTLTAWGTDENRSKLVEEGKRSTIGK
;
A
#
# COMPACT_ATOMS: atom_id res chain seq x y z
N TYR A 1 15.78 -5.64 10.35
CA TYR A 1 14.37 -6.01 10.56
C TYR A 1 14.32 -7.50 10.94
N ARG A 2 14.44 -7.80 12.24
CA ARG A 2 14.69 -9.14 12.82
C ARG A 2 13.62 -9.54 13.86
N PHE A 3 12.41 -8.97 13.78
CA PHE A 3 11.39 -9.17 14.82
C PHE A 3 10.93 -10.63 14.92
N ASP A 4 10.68 -11.29 13.78
CA ASP A 4 10.24 -12.70 13.77
C ASP A 4 11.32 -13.71 14.17
N ALA A 5 12.59 -13.31 14.26
CA ALA A 5 13.68 -14.24 14.60
C ALA A 5 13.61 -14.73 16.06
N HIS A 6 12.82 -14.06 16.91
CA HIS A 6 12.69 -14.35 18.33
C HIS A 6 11.34 -15.00 18.69
N HIS A 7 10.43 -15.18 17.73
CA HIS A 7 9.17 -15.86 18.02
C HIS A 7 9.41 -17.38 18.04
N LYS A 8 9.40 -17.95 19.24
CA LYS A 8 9.43 -19.40 19.42
C LYS A 8 7.99 -19.92 19.31
N PRO A 9 7.72 -20.98 18.53
CA PRO A 9 6.42 -21.62 18.51
C PRO A 9 6.24 -22.37 19.83
N GLU A 10 5.88 -21.65 20.90
CA GLU A 10 5.37 -22.26 22.12
C GLU A 10 3.88 -22.57 21.92
N HIS A 11 3.41 -23.65 22.56
CA HIS A 11 2.07 -24.25 22.40
C HIS A 11 0.87 -23.33 22.75
N SER A 12 1.11 -22.06 23.09
CA SER A 12 0.14 -21.09 23.60
C SER A 12 0.14 -19.73 22.86
N GLY A 13 0.86 -19.61 21.73
CA GLY A 13 0.97 -18.36 20.96
C GLY A 13 -0.01 -18.23 19.77
N PRO A 14 -0.14 -17.02 19.18
CA PRO A 14 -0.85 -16.84 17.92
C PRO A 14 -0.18 -17.64 16.78
N SER A 15 -0.96 -18.08 15.80
CA SER A 15 -0.40 -18.68 14.58
C SER A 15 0.16 -17.59 13.65
N PHE A 16 1.37 -17.78 13.16
CA PHE A 16 2.04 -16.84 12.25
C PHE A 16 2.44 -17.54 10.95
N GLY A 17 2.04 -16.95 9.82
CA GLY A 17 2.52 -17.30 8.48
C GLY A 17 3.27 -16.12 7.87
N ARG A 18 4.47 -16.35 7.33
CA ARG A 18 5.25 -15.31 6.63
C ARG A 18 5.23 -15.60 5.13
N TYR A 19 4.70 -14.65 4.36
CA TYR A 19 4.70 -14.68 2.90
C TYR A 19 5.65 -13.62 2.37
N ARG A 20 6.49 -13.99 1.41
CA ARG A 20 7.46 -13.09 0.78
C ARG A 20 7.09 -12.93 -0.69
N LEU A 21 6.58 -11.76 -1.03
CA LEU A 21 6.09 -11.42 -2.37
C LEU A 21 6.28 -9.92 -2.62
N ASP A 22 6.20 -9.50 -3.90
CA ASP A 22 6.05 -8.08 -4.24
C ASP A 22 4.64 -7.64 -3.80
N ILE A 23 4.52 -6.41 -3.29
CA ILE A 23 3.24 -5.85 -2.87
C ILE A 23 2.25 -5.69 -4.04
N ARG A 24 2.75 -5.58 -5.27
CA ARG A 24 1.92 -5.57 -6.48
C ARG A 24 1.17 -6.88 -6.69
N ASP A 25 1.76 -7.99 -6.24
CA ASP A 25 1.22 -9.33 -6.41
C ASP A 25 0.40 -9.78 -5.18
N LEU A 26 0.27 -8.91 -4.17
CA LEU A 26 -0.51 -9.23 -2.97
C LEU A 26 -2.00 -9.23 -3.29
N TYR A 27 -2.61 -10.41 -3.17
CA TYR A 27 -4.05 -10.60 -3.32
C TYR A 27 -4.60 -11.38 -2.12
N LEU A 28 -5.28 -10.67 -1.21
CA LEU A 28 -5.78 -11.25 0.05
C LEU A 28 -6.73 -12.45 -0.12
N PRO A 29 -7.59 -12.52 -1.16
CA PRO A 29 -8.46 -13.70 -1.37
C PRO A 29 -7.72 -15.02 -1.62
N ASP A 30 -6.48 -14.96 -2.10
CA ASP A 30 -5.64 -16.14 -2.38
C ASP A 30 -4.77 -16.54 -1.18
N LEU A 31 -4.67 -15.69 -0.15
CA LEU A 31 -3.98 -16.06 1.07
C LEU A 31 -4.78 -17.15 1.81
N PRO A 32 -4.11 -18.11 2.48
CA PRO A 32 -4.75 -19.18 3.24
C PRO A 32 -5.27 -18.65 4.58
N ILE A 33 -6.10 -17.62 4.52
CA ILE A 33 -6.82 -17.04 5.66
C ILE A 33 -8.17 -17.76 5.73
N PRO A 34 -8.66 -18.11 6.95
CA PRO A 34 -10.01 -18.64 7.11
C PRO A 34 -11.04 -17.74 6.41
N LYS A 35 -11.81 -18.31 5.49
CA LYS A 35 -12.83 -17.60 4.68
C LYS A 35 -14.21 -17.59 5.34
N ASP A 36 -14.27 -17.88 6.63
CA ASP A 36 -15.54 -17.86 7.33
C ASP A 36 -16.01 -16.41 7.54
N SER A 37 -17.32 -16.17 7.48
CA SER A 37 -17.91 -14.82 7.56
C SER A 37 -17.76 -14.12 8.93
N GLN A 38 -17.47 -14.88 9.99
CA GLN A 38 -17.17 -14.41 11.34
C GLN A 38 -15.71 -13.98 11.51
N THR A 39 -14.80 -14.44 10.65
CA THR A 39 -13.39 -14.04 10.71
C THR A 39 -13.25 -12.55 10.42
N HIS A 40 -12.87 -11.78 11.44
CA HIS A 40 -12.59 -10.35 11.33
C HIS A 40 -11.12 -10.11 11.01
N ILE A 41 -10.87 -9.40 9.92
CA ILE A 41 -9.51 -9.11 9.45
C ILE A 41 -9.13 -7.67 9.79
N VAL A 42 -7.94 -7.49 10.35
CA VAL A 42 -7.30 -6.19 10.54
C VAL A 42 -6.01 -6.16 9.73
N LEU A 43 -5.89 -5.18 8.84
CA LEU A 43 -4.69 -4.98 8.04
C LEU A 43 -3.79 -3.96 8.73
N ILE A 44 -2.55 -4.35 9.01
CA ILE A 44 -1.55 -3.48 9.62
C ILE A 44 -0.34 -3.43 8.70
N SER A 45 0.11 -2.22 8.38
CA SER A 45 1.33 -2.04 7.62
C SER A 45 2.20 -0.95 8.23
N LYS A 46 3.51 -1.16 8.15
CA LYS A 46 4.49 -0.12 8.51
C LYS A 46 5.46 0.15 7.38
N HIS A 47 5.56 1.44 7.12
CA HIS A 47 6.40 2.13 6.16
C HIS A 47 6.07 1.83 4.68
N LEU A 48 4.78 1.87 4.31
CA LEU A 48 4.38 1.85 2.90
C LEU A 48 4.83 3.14 2.22
N CYS A 49 5.75 3.00 1.27
CA CYS A 49 6.33 4.11 0.54
C CYS A 49 5.72 4.28 -0.85
N GLY A 50 5.44 5.54 -1.24
CA GLY A 50 4.91 5.88 -2.56
C GLY A 50 3.66 5.08 -2.90
N GLY A 51 3.62 4.50 -4.11
CA GLY A 51 2.47 3.73 -4.60
C GLY A 51 2.17 2.43 -3.85
N ALA A 52 3.03 1.99 -2.94
CA ALA A 52 2.77 0.82 -2.10
C ALA A 52 1.53 1.00 -1.21
N THR A 53 1.29 2.24 -0.75
CA THR A 53 0.08 2.59 0.01
C THR A 53 -1.17 2.36 -0.82
N ASP A 54 -1.18 2.87 -2.04
CA ASP A 54 -2.30 2.76 -2.96
C ASP A 54 -2.57 1.31 -3.38
N LEU A 55 -1.51 0.53 -3.62
CA LEU A 55 -1.62 -0.92 -3.87
C LEU A 55 -2.27 -1.64 -2.68
N ALA A 56 -1.85 -1.35 -1.45
CA ALA A 56 -2.44 -1.94 -0.25
C ALA A 56 -3.92 -1.56 -0.09
N LEU A 57 -4.28 -0.29 -0.34
CA LEU A 57 -5.67 0.16 -0.26
C LEU A 57 -6.55 -0.50 -1.32
N ARG A 58 -6.10 -0.59 -2.57
CA ARG A 58 -6.83 -1.29 -3.64
C ARG A 58 -7.04 -2.76 -3.29
N CYS A 59 -5.97 -3.44 -2.86
CA CYS A 59 -6.02 -4.83 -2.42
C CYS A 59 -7.05 -5.04 -1.30
N ALA A 60 -7.07 -4.17 -0.29
CA ALA A 60 -8.02 -4.23 0.81
C ALA A 60 -9.47 -3.98 0.35
N VAL A 61 -9.71 -2.97 -0.49
CA VAL A 61 -11.04 -2.69 -1.04
C VAL A 61 -11.56 -3.86 -1.87
N ASP A 62 -10.71 -4.47 -2.69
CA ASP A 62 -11.13 -5.61 -3.51
C ASP A 62 -11.36 -6.86 -2.65
N ALA A 63 -10.55 -7.10 -1.62
CA ALA A 63 -10.77 -8.18 -0.67
C ALA A 63 -12.09 -8.04 0.11
N GLN A 64 -12.44 -6.80 0.51
CA GLN A 64 -13.70 -6.48 1.18
C GLN A 64 -14.93 -6.80 0.32
N LYS A 65 -14.82 -6.67 -1.01
CA LYS A 65 -15.92 -6.98 -1.93
C LYS A 65 -16.14 -8.48 -2.13
N HIS A 66 -15.09 -9.30 -2.06
CA HIS A 66 -15.15 -10.68 -2.53
C HIS A 66 -15.20 -11.73 -1.43
N THR A 67 -14.40 -11.59 -0.37
CA THR A 67 -14.12 -12.75 0.50
C THR A 67 -13.98 -12.42 1.98
N HIS A 68 -13.60 -11.19 2.32
CA HIS A 68 -13.02 -10.91 3.63
C HIS A 68 -13.77 -9.80 4.35
N ASN A 69 -14.05 -10.02 5.64
CA ASN A 69 -14.64 -9.02 6.51
C ASN A 69 -13.53 -8.18 7.15
N ILE A 70 -13.01 -7.20 6.40
CA ILE A 70 -11.98 -6.27 6.87
C ILE A 70 -12.64 -5.23 7.76
N ARG A 71 -12.29 -5.25 9.05
CA ARG A 71 -12.83 -4.33 10.05
C ARG A 71 -12.02 -3.04 10.17
N ALA A 72 -10.72 -3.12 9.96
CA ALA A 72 -9.83 -1.97 10.13
C ALA A 72 -8.57 -2.09 9.26
N ILE A 73 -8.03 -0.93 8.88
CA ILE A 73 -6.76 -0.79 8.19
C ILE A 73 -5.95 0.28 8.92
N ILE A 74 -4.72 -0.06 9.29
CA ILE A 74 -3.77 0.83 9.97
C ILE A 74 -2.50 0.90 9.15
N ILE A 75 -2.17 2.08 8.62
CA ILE A 75 -1.00 2.30 7.76
C ILE A 75 -0.15 3.42 8.36
N ALA A 76 1.10 3.10 8.70
CA ALA A 76 2.11 4.12 8.97
C ALA A 76 2.71 4.59 7.64
N LEU A 77 2.29 5.79 7.20
CA LEU A 77 2.72 6.44 5.97
C LEU A 77 4.02 7.21 6.18
N CYS A 78 4.82 7.36 5.12
CA CYS A 78 6.20 7.81 5.30
C CYS A 78 6.91 8.37 4.06
N CYS A 79 6.64 7.84 2.86
CA CYS A 79 7.29 8.30 1.63
C CYS A 79 6.28 8.82 0.61
N HIS A 80 5.39 9.74 1.01
CA HIS A 80 4.39 10.30 0.11
C HIS A 80 5.00 11.01 -1.10
N HIS A 81 6.20 11.58 -0.94
CA HIS A 81 6.95 12.21 -2.02
C HIS A 81 7.37 11.25 -3.14
N ARG A 82 7.37 9.93 -2.90
CA ARG A 82 7.69 8.90 -3.91
C ARG A 82 6.47 8.40 -4.67
N LEU A 83 5.29 8.93 -4.39
CA LEU A 83 4.06 8.52 -5.06
C LEU A 83 4.05 9.00 -6.52
N LEU A 84 3.53 8.17 -7.41
CA LEU A 84 3.34 8.50 -8.82
C LEU A 84 1.86 8.74 -9.09
N TRP A 85 1.55 9.65 -10.02
CA TRP A 85 0.16 9.96 -10.34
C TRP A 85 -0.63 8.75 -10.80
N ASN A 86 -0.02 7.86 -11.59
CA ASN A 86 -0.67 6.65 -12.07
C ASN A 86 -1.13 5.73 -10.93
N ASP A 87 -0.30 5.62 -9.90
CA ASP A 87 -0.54 4.76 -8.74
C ASP A 87 -1.53 5.39 -7.75
N TYR A 88 -1.72 6.72 -7.77
CA TYR A 88 -2.58 7.42 -6.83
C TYR A 88 -4.07 7.05 -6.99
N VAL A 89 -4.74 6.68 -5.89
CA VAL A 89 -6.18 6.35 -5.86
C VAL A 89 -7.08 7.59 -5.74
N GLY A 90 -6.59 8.69 -5.16
CA GLY A 90 -7.38 9.88 -4.85
C GLY A 90 -7.66 10.82 -6.04
N LYS A 91 -7.70 10.31 -7.27
CA LYS A 91 -7.84 11.14 -8.49
C LYS A 91 -9.16 11.92 -8.52
N ASP A 92 -10.24 11.34 -8.00
CA ASP A 92 -11.54 12.04 -7.94
C ASP A 92 -11.53 13.23 -6.99
N PHE A 93 -10.74 13.16 -5.91
CA PHE A 93 -10.56 14.30 -5.02
C PHE A 93 -9.89 15.47 -5.74
N PHE A 94 -8.85 15.19 -6.53
CA PHE A 94 -8.19 16.19 -7.37
C PHE A 94 -9.17 16.81 -8.38
N ARG A 95 -9.94 15.98 -9.10
CA ARG A 95 -10.93 16.46 -10.07
C ARG A 95 -11.97 17.39 -9.43
N ARG A 96 -12.49 17.05 -8.25
CA ARG A 96 -13.47 17.90 -7.53
C ARG A 96 -12.92 19.27 -7.14
N LEU A 97 -11.61 19.38 -6.95
CA LEU A 97 -10.93 20.63 -6.62
C LEU A 97 -10.36 21.35 -7.86
N ASN A 98 -10.66 20.87 -9.08
CA ASN A 98 -10.07 21.33 -10.33
C ASN A 98 -8.53 21.27 -10.34
N LEU A 99 -7.95 20.30 -9.61
CA LEU A 99 -6.52 20.03 -9.60
C LEU A 99 -6.16 19.01 -10.68
N THR A 100 -5.00 19.22 -11.29
CA THR A 100 -4.46 18.44 -12.41
C THR A 100 -3.30 17.54 -11.97
N PRO A 101 -2.84 16.60 -12.82
CA PRO A 101 -1.61 15.84 -12.55
C PRO A 101 -0.38 16.73 -12.32
N LYS A 102 -0.34 17.94 -12.92
CA LYS A 102 0.74 18.90 -12.69
C LYS A 102 0.71 19.42 -11.24
N ASP A 103 -0.47 19.70 -10.71
CA ASP A 103 -0.65 20.13 -9.32
C ASP A 103 -0.27 19.01 -8.34
N PHE A 104 -0.57 17.76 -8.71
CA PHE A 104 -0.14 16.60 -7.93
C PHE A 104 1.39 16.55 -7.80
N CYS A 105 2.13 16.75 -8.90
CA CYS A 105 3.58 16.80 -8.87
C CYS A 105 4.11 17.90 -7.94
N LEU A 106 3.48 19.08 -7.93
CA LEU A 106 3.83 20.19 -7.03
C LEU A 106 3.54 19.84 -5.56
N ILE A 107 2.34 19.35 -5.26
CA ILE A 107 1.93 18.93 -3.91
C ILE A 107 2.89 17.85 -3.39
N ARG A 108 3.24 16.87 -4.23
CA ARG A 108 4.21 15.83 -3.90
C ARG A 108 5.56 16.42 -3.50
N THR A 109 6.06 17.40 -4.24
CA THR A 109 7.30 18.12 -3.90
C THR A 109 7.19 18.87 -2.57
N LEU A 110 6.04 19.50 -2.29
CA LEU A 110 5.80 20.17 -1.01
C LEU A 110 5.75 19.17 0.16
N THR A 111 5.27 17.94 -0.06
CA THR A 111 5.24 16.89 0.97
C THR A 111 6.60 16.18 1.18
N ALA A 112 7.63 16.54 0.41
CA ALA A 112 8.98 15.97 0.54
C ALA A 112 9.83 16.64 1.64
N TRP A 113 9.28 17.59 2.38
CA TRP A 113 9.98 18.30 3.46
C TRP A 113 10.51 17.31 4.51
N GLY A 114 11.80 17.40 4.84
CA GLY A 114 12.46 16.51 5.79
C GLY A 114 12.89 15.15 5.24
N THR A 115 12.77 14.93 3.93
CA THR A 115 13.33 13.73 3.26
C THR A 115 14.66 14.06 2.61
N ASP A 116 15.69 13.27 2.89
CA ASP A 116 17.09 13.49 2.46
C ASP A 116 17.33 13.08 0.99
N GLU A 117 16.32 13.25 0.13
CA GLU A 117 16.40 12.85 -1.28
C GLU A 117 16.90 14.02 -2.14
N ASN A 118 18.12 13.85 -2.66
CA ASN A 118 18.76 14.69 -3.67
C ASN A 118 17.75 15.17 -4.74
N ARG A 119 17.59 16.50 -4.88
CA ARG A 119 16.65 17.21 -5.77
C ARG A 119 16.81 16.95 -7.29
N SER A 120 17.54 15.93 -7.71
CA SER A 120 18.02 15.76 -9.09
C SER A 120 17.22 14.80 -9.98
N LYS A 121 16.06 14.29 -9.55
CA LYS A 121 15.21 13.44 -10.42
C LYS A 121 13.75 13.86 -10.41
N LEU A 122 13.46 14.92 -11.16
CA LEU A 122 12.15 15.03 -11.83
C LEU A 122 12.10 13.92 -12.88
N VAL A 123 11.75 12.71 -12.46
CA VAL A 123 11.56 11.58 -13.38
C VAL A 123 10.42 11.97 -14.31
N GLU A 124 10.74 12.14 -15.60
CA GLU A 124 9.75 12.22 -16.66
C GLU A 124 8.75 11.07 -16.51
N GLU A 125 7.45 11.37 -16.54
CA GLU A 125 6.36 10.38 -16.56
C GLU A 125 6.29 9.62 -17.91
N GLY A 126 7.45 9.31 -18.52
CA GLY A 126 7.57 8.62 -19.80
C GLY A 126 8.02 7.17 -19.62
N LYS A 127 7.17 6.24 -20.04
CA LYS A 127 7.41 4.78 -20.20
C LYS A 127 7.37 3.92 -18.93
N ARG A 128 6.18 3.75 -18.36
CA ARG A 128 5.79 2.40 -17.87
C ARG A 128 4.81 1.82 -18.87
N SER A 129 5.33 0.99 -19.78
CA SER A 129 4.52 0.12 -20.63
C SER A 129 3.73 -0.81 -19.71
N THR A 130 2.40 -0.67 -19.72
CA THR A 130 1.51 -1.67 -19.14
C THR A 130 1.47 -2.86 -20.09
N ILE A 131 2.43 -3.76 -19.94
CA ILE A 131 2.27 -5.17 -20.29
C ILE A 131 2.41 -5.93 -18.98
N GLY A 132 1.26 -6.19 -18.38
CA GLY A 132 1.06 -7.05 -17.23
C GLY A 132 -0.42 -7.36 -17.21
N LYS A 133 -0.76 -8.66 -17.24
CA LYS A 133 -2.11 -9.19 -17.41
C LYS A 133 -3.08 -8.67 -16.37
#